data_AF-A0A2N0M1N8-F1
#
_entry.id   AF-A0A2N0M1N8-F1
#
_cell.length_a   1.000
_cell.length_b   1.000
_cell.length_c   1.000
_cell.angle_alpha   90.00
_cell.angle_beta   90.00
_cell.angle_gamma   90.00
#
_symmetry.space_group_name_H-M   'P 1'
#
loop_
_entity.id
_entity.type
_entity.pdbx_description
1 polymer ?
#
loop_
_entity_poly.entity_id
_entity_poly.type
_entity_poly.pdbx_seq_one_letter_code
_entity_poly.pdbx_strand_id
1 'polypeptide(L)'
;MIDFNSLAHMNFGRSDPLLMLFGEDDAVAAASYPSTDKSTHSPIEPEPEYLDAARLGQISVGWALVDGERRWTAYVPVALGSGSRSVFAVSLTKSPVAGLRDELITNHIMVIAALSLLVLGVGYVVTRTITKRIMRLRDGAVEIGNGNLSFRIEESANDEMGTLAREFNLMSDRLTEQNSQLEEANRDLEHRVSERTEKLQQANVQLMEAQIRLVRTKKFGALGESSAGVAHDLRNLLGAIRNGIYFLKSRLPNPVSCRQSPKWLNTSR
;
A
#
# COMPACT_ATOMS: atom_id res chain seq x y z
N MET A 1 -0.08 57.10 72.19
CA MET A 1 -1.13 56.15 71.79
C MET A 1 -0.77 55.70 70.39
N ILE A 2 -0.53 54.41 70.17
CA ILE A 2 -0.31 53.89 68.80
C ILE A 2 -1.68 53.89 68.14
N ASP A 3 -1.90 54.82 67.21
CA ASP A 3 -3.13 54.86 66.43
C ASP A 3 -2.98 54.03 65.14
N PHE A 4 -4.10 53.79 64.46
CA PHE A 4 -4.12 53.06 63.18
C PHE A 4 -3.15 53.65 62.14
N ASN A 5 -2.99 54.98 62.11
CA ASN A 5 -2.10 55.65 61.15
C ASN A 5 -0.62 55.38 61.42
N SER A 6 -0.22 55.25 62.69
CA SER A 6 1.17 55.00 63.07
C SER A 6 1.68 53.66 62.52
N LEU A 7 0.86 52.61 62.55
CA LEU A 7 1.22 51.28 62.04
C LEU A 7 1.28 51.21 60.51
N ALA A 8 0.39 51.92 59.82
CA ALA A 8 0.44 52.04 58.36
C ALA A 8 1.73 52.77 57.90
N HIS A 9 2.12 53.83 58.60
CA HIS A 9 3.39 54.52 58.34
C HIS A 9 4.61 53.63 58.63
N MET A 10 4.60 52.86 59.72
CA MET A 10 5.67 51.90 60.04
C MET A 10 5.80 50.78 59.00
N ASN A 11 4.70 50.38 58.35
CA ASN A 11 4.72 49.40 57.26
C ASN A 11 5.06 50.01 55.88
N PHE A 12 5.52 51.25 55.83
CA PHE A 12 5.83 51.98 54.59
C PHE A 12 4.66 52.06 53.61
N GLY A 13 3.41 52.04 54.11
CA GLY A 13 2.21 52.01 53.26
C GLY A 13 2.02 50.73 52.45
N ARG A 14 2.76 49.66 52.74
CA ARG A 14 2.59 48.35 52.10
C ARG A 14 1.31 47.67 52.62
N SER A 15 0.66 46.91 51.74
CA SER A 15 -0.49 46.06 52.09
C SER A 15 -0.09 44.65 52.54
N ASP A 16 1.16 44.24 52.29
CA ASP A 16 1.71 42.93 52.64
C ASP A 16 3.19 43.08 53.07
N PRO A 17 3.61 42.57 54.24
CA PRO A 17 2.79 41.91 55.27
C PRO A 17 1.75 42.85 55.88
N LEU A 18 0.62 42.31 56.32
CA LEU A 18 -0.33 43.04 57.15
C LEU A 18 0.11 42.97 58.61
N LEU A 19 0.38 44.12 59.22
CA LEU A 19 0.72 44.25 60.64
C LEU A 19 -0.52 44.62 61.43
N MET A 20 -0.72 43.99 62.58
CA MET A 20 -1.86 44.22 63.46
C MET A 20 -1.39 44.27 64.91
N LEU A 21 -2.12 45.01 65.73
CA LEU A 21 -1.94 45.07 67.16
C LEU A 21 -3.30 44.81 67.80
N PHE A 22 -3.38 43.76 68.61
CA PHE A 22 -4.56 43.42 69.40
C PHE A 22 -4.46 44.05 70.79
N GLY A 23 -5.55 44.67 71.22
CA GLY A 23 -5.74 45.28 72.53
C GLY A 23 -5.86 44.23 73.64
N GLU A 24 -6.38 44.60 74.80
CA GLU A 24 -6.64 43.65 75.91
C GLU A 24 -7.97 42.89 75.74
N ASP A 25 -8.86 43.42 74.91
CA ASP A 25 -10.23 42.97 74.64
C ASP A 25 -10.37 42.10 73.38
N ASP A 26 -9.25 41.55 72.88
CA ASP A 26 -9.14 40.84 71.59
C ASP A 26 -9.54 41.67 70.35
N ALA A 27 -9.90 42.94 70.54
CA ALA A 27 -10.15 43.84 69.43
C ALA A 27 -8.83 44.30 68.79
N VAL A 28 -8.89 44.57 67.49
CA VAL A 28 -7.78 45.15 66.74
C VAL A 28 -7.62 46.60 67.18
N ALA A 29 -6.61 46.86 68.02
CA ALA A 29 -6.26 48.19 68.49
C ALA A 29 -5.66 49.05 67.37
N ALA A 30 -4.90 48.45 66.46
CA ALA A 30 -4.38 49.11 65.27
C ALA A 30 -3.95 48.10 64.19
N ALA A 31 -3.93 48.51 62.91
CA ALA A 31 -3.48 47.65 61.80
C ALA A 31 -2.93 48.47 60.63
N SER A 32 -1.97 47.93 59.88
CA SER A 32 -1.22 48.63 58.82
C SER A 32 -1.92 48.65 57.45
N TYR A 33 -3.25 48.71 57.43
CA TYR A 33 -4.03 48.71 56.18
C TYR A 33 -3.83 50.01 55.38
N PRO A 34 -3.85 49.95 54.04
CA PRO A 34 -3.75 51.14 53.18
C PRO A 34 -5.10 51.86 52.94
N SER A 35 -6.21 51.45 53.55
CA SER A 35 -7.53 52.01 53.23
C SER A 35 -7.74 53.39 53.85
N THR A 36 -8.07 54.38 53.02
CA THR A 36 -8.50 55.74 53.40
C THR A 36 -9.91 55.80 54.00
N ASP A 37 -10.68 54.71 53.98
CA ASP A 37 -12.07 54.65 54.44
C ASP A 37 -12.20 53.86 55.75
N LYS A 38 -12.51 54.59 56.83
CA LYS A 38 -12.71 54.09 58.21
C LYS A 38 -14.03 53.33 58.40
N SER A 39 -14.90 53.25 57.39
CA SER A 39 -16.18 52.54 57.48
C SER A 39 -16.13 51.09 56.95
N THR A 40 -15.08 50.76 56.19
CA THR A 40 -14.77 49.44 55.61
C THR A 40 -13.80 48.62 56.45
N HIS A 41 -13.92 48.68 57.77
CA HIS A 41 -13.17 47.78 58.64
C HIS A 41 -13.76 46.35 58.54
N SER A 42 -13.34 45.58 57.52
CA SER A 42 -13.67 44.16 57.41
C SER A 42 -13.23 43.40 58.67
N PRO A 43 -13.96 42.35 59.09
CA PRO A 43 -13.64 41.62 60.30
C PRO A 43 -12.29 40.90 60.15
N ILE A 44 -11.40 41.16 61.11
CA ILE A 44 -10.21 40.35 61.35
C ILE A 44 -10.58 39.39 62.47
N GLU A 45 -10.61 38.11 62.15
CA GLU A 45 -10.97 37.06 63.09
C GLU A 45 -9.78 36.12 63.25
N PRO A 46 -8.96 36.33 64.30
CA PRO A 46 -7.91 35.37 64.64
C PRO A 46 -8.56 34.09 65.18
N GLU A 47 -7.99 32.92 64.88
CA GLU A 47 -8.38 31.70 65.59
C GLU A 47 -7.94 31.83 67.06
N PRO A 48 -8.86 31.69 68.05
CA PRO A 48 -8.59 32.03 69.45
C PRO A 48 -7.38 31.30 70.05
N GLU A 49 -7.15 30.04 69.65
CA GLU A 49 -6.05 29.21 70.11
C GLU A 49 -4.68 29.90 69.98
N TYR A 50 -4.43 30.58 68.86
CA TYR A 50 -3.15 31.23 68.60
C TYR A 50 -3.03 32.57 69.32
N LEU A 51 -4.11 33.34 69.37
CA LEU A 51 -4.12 34.63 70.06
C LEU A 51 -3.95 34.44 71.57
N ASP A 52 -4.63 33.45 72.15
CA ASP A 52 -4.55 33.10 73.58
C ASP A 52 -3.14 32.63 73.95
N ALA A 53 -2.52 31.78 73.12
CA ALA A 53 -1.13 31.38 73.31
C ALA A 53 -0.18 32.60 73.32
N ALA A 54 -0.42 33.57 72.44
CA ALA A 54 0.32 34.84 72.44
C ALA A 54 0.12 35.65 73.71
N ARG A 55 -1.11 35.74 74.24
CA ARG A 55 -1.37 36.43 75.52
C ARG A 55 -0.72 35.75 76.73
N LEU A 56 -0.52 34.44 76.66
CA LEU A 56 0.23 33.68 77.67
C LEU A 56 1.75 33.89 77.57
N GLY A 57 2.22 34.67 76.59
CA GLY A 57 3.62 35.01 76.41
C GLY A 57 4.36 34.08 75.43
N GLN A 58 3.64 33.21 74.71
CA GLN A 58 4.24 32.30 73.74
C GLN A 58 4.15 32.88 72.32
N ILE A 59 5.17 32.69 71.49
CA ILE A 59 5.03 33.01 70.06
C ILE A 59 4.21 31.89 69.41
N SER A 60 3.12 32.25 68.75
CA SER A 60 2.26 31.30 68.04
C SER A 60 2.17 31.68 66.56
N VAL A 61 1.98 30.67 65.71
CA VAL A 61 1.81 30.86 64.26
C VAL A 61 0.67 29.98 63.82
N GLY A 62 -0.29 30.57 63.11
CA GLY A 62 -1.49 29.85 62.69
C GLY A 62 -2.30 30.62 61.68
N TRP A 63 -3.56 30.24 61.53
CA TRP A 63 -4.46 30.89 60.59
C TRP A 63 -5.17 32.08 61.25
N ALA A 64 -5.44 33.11 60.44
CA ALA A 64 -6.38 34.18 60.76
C ALA A 64 -7.26 34.40 59.53
N LEU A 65 -8.54 34.67 59.75
CA LEU A 65 -9.42 35.12 58.69
C LEU A 65 -9.28 36.65 58.58
N VAL A 66 -8.75 37.09 57.45
CA VAL A 66 -8.52 38.50 57.17
C VAL A 66 -9.25 38.81 55.86
N ASP A 67 -10.30 39.62 55.94
CA ASP A 67 -11.12 39.98 54.77
C ASP A 67 -11.72 38.75 54.04
N GLY A 68 -12.14 37.75 54.82
CA GLY A 68 -12.69 36.49 54.30
C GLY A 68 -11.65 35.51 53.73
N GLU A 69 -10.38 35.88 53.67
CA GLU A 69 -9.29 35.00 53.23
C GLU A 69 -8.49 34.48 54.43
N ARG A 70 -8.16 33.17 54.43
CA ARG A 70 -7.28 32.59 55.44
C ARG A 70 -5.84 32.97 55.17
N ARG A 71 -5.21 33.65 56.13
CA ARG A 71 -3.81 34.09 56.07
C ARG A 71 -3.00 33.47 57.19
N TRP A 72 -1.80 33.00 56.85
CA TRP A 72 -0.80 32.61 57.85
C TRP A 72 -0.40 33.86 58.64
N THR A 73 -0.56 33.78 59.96
CA THR A 73 -0.38 34.90 60.89
C THR A 73 0.50 34.45 62.04
N ALA A 74 1.58 35.21 62.28
CA ALA A 74 2.41 35.04 63.45
C ALA A 74 1.97 36.03 64.53
N TYR A 75 1.78 35.57 65.76
CA TYR A 75 1.37 36.37 66.90
C TYR A 75 2.51 36.44 67.93
N VAL A 76 2.84 37.64 68.36
CA VAL A 76 3.95 37.92 69.27
C VAL A 76 3.44 38.77 70.44
N PRO A 77 3.63 38.34 71.70
CA PRO A 77 3.30 39.16 72.86
C PRO A 77 4.13 40.44 72.89
N VAL A 78 3.47 41.56 73.19
CA VAL A 78 4.10 42.85 73.45
C VAL A 78 3.74 43.26 74.86
N ALA A 79 4.72 43.23 75.76
CA ALA A 79 4.58 43.75 77.11
C ALA A 79 4.83 45.26 77.11
N LEU A 80 3.77 46.04 77.31
CA LEU A 80 3.88 47.47 77.55
C LEU A 80 4.07 47.69 79.05
N GLY A 81 5.00 48.56 79.45
CA GLY A 81 5.48 48.72 80.84
C GLY A 81 4.43 49.03 81.92
N SER A 82 3.15 49.15 81.57
CA SER A 82 1.98 49.26 82.47
C SER A 82 1.40 47.91 82.93
N GLY A 83 1.93 46.77 82.46
CA GLY A 83 1.34 45.45 82.71
C GLY A 83 0.34 44.99 81.65
N SER A 84 0.05 45.85 80.65
CA SER A 84 -0.80 45.52 79.51
C SER A 84 -0.11 44.54 78.57
N ARG A 85 -0.81 43.43 78.27
CA ARG A 85 -0.36 42.38 77.34
C ARG A 85 -1.07 42.54 75.99
N SER A 86 -0.49 43.33 75.12
CA SER A 86 -0.94 43.44 73.73
C SER A 86 -0.34 42.32 72.90
N VAL A 87 -0.98 41.97 71.78
CA VAL A 87 -0.42 41.00 70.83
C VAL A 87 -0.17 41.70 69.51
N PHE A 88 1.07 41.65 69.03
CA PHE A 88 1.43 42.09 67.70
C PHE A 88 1.32 40.90 66.75
N ALA A 89 0.60 41.06 65.65
CA ALA A 89 0.39 40.02 64.67
C ALA A 89 0.86 40.46 63.28
N VAL A 90 1.44 39.52 62.54
CA VAL A 90 1.93 39.72 61.17
C VAL A 90 1.30 38.66 60.29
N SER A 91 0.40 39.07 59.39
CA SER A 91 -0.25 38.19 58.42
C SER A 91 0.36 38.34 57.04
N LEU A 92 0.68 37.21 56.40
CA LEU A 92 1.18 37.16 55.03
C LEU A 92 0.05 36.77 54.09
N THR A 93 -0.17 37.58 53.04
CA THR A 93 -1.31 37.43 52.12
C THR A 93 -1.08 36.32 51.11
N LYS A 94 0.06 36.34 50.42
CA LYS A 94 0.55 35.26 49.55
C LYS A 94 2.07 35.33 49.55
N SER A 95 2.76 34.18 49.61
CA SER A 95 4.19 34.19 49.28
C SER A 95 4.33 34.82 47.89
N PRO A 96 5.13 35.90 47.70
CA PRO A 96 5.34 36.53 46.39
C PRO A 96 5.76 35.54 45.29
N VAL A 97 6.20 34.36 45.70
CA VAL A 97 6.60 33.23 44.86
C VAL A 97 5.40 32.52 44.19
N ALA A 98 4.20 32.52 44.78
CA ALA A 98 3.06 31.74 44.26
C ALA A 98 2.50 32.31 42.95
N GLY A 99 2.29 33.62 42.86
CA GLY A 99 1.82 34.26 41.63
C GLY A 99 2.81 34.13 40.47
N LEU A 100 4.11 34.20 40.77
CA LEU A 100 5.17 33.98 39.79
C LEU A 100 5.23 32.52 39.31
N ARG A 101 4.93 31.54 40.19
CA ARG A 101 4.85 30.12 39.83
C ARG A 101 3.67 29.82 38.91
N ASP A 102 2.50 30.39 39.18
CA ASP A 102 1.29 30.10 38.40
C ASP A 102 1.42 30.63 36.96
N GLU A 103 1.95 31.83 36.79
CA GLU A 103 2.19 32.42 35.46
C GLU A 103 3.23 31.61 34.66
N LEU A 104 4.31 31.17 35.32
CA LEU A 104 5.31 30.31 34.71
C LEU A 104 4.71 28.95 34.30
N ILE A 105 3.92 28.30 35.15
CA ILE A 105 3.34 26.98 34.87
C ILE A 105 2.35 27.05 33.70
N THR A 106 1.44 28.03 33.68
CA THR A 106 0.48 28.17 32.58
C THR A 106 1.17 28.40 31.23
N ASN A 107 2.19 29.26 31.18
CA ASN A 107 2.94 29.48 29.95
C ASN A 107 3.63 28.20 29.45
N HIS A 108 4.26 27.43 30.35
CA HIS A 108 4.89 26.16 29.98
C HIS A 108 3.87 25.14 29.46
N ILE A 109 2.70 25.02 30.08
CA ILE A 109 1.63 24.13 29.61
C ILE A 109 1.18 24.53 28.20
N MET A 110 0.98 25.82 27.94
CA MET A 110 0.60 26.33 26.62
C MET A 110 1.65 26.04 25.56
N VAL A 111 2.94 26.23 25.88
CA VAL A 111 4.06 25.92 24.98
C VAL A 111 4.10 24.41 24.67
N ILE A 112 3.98 23.56 25.69
CA ILE A 112 3.96 22.09 25.51
C ILE A 112 2.76 21.66 24.66
N ALA A 113 1.58 22.21 24.92
CA ALA A 113 0.38 21.93 24.14
C ALA A 113 0.55 22.34 22.68
N ALA A 114 1.09 23.54 22.43
CA ALA A 114 1.35 24.04 21.08
C ALA A 114 2.37 23.17 20.33
N LEU A 115 3.47 22.78 20.98
CA LEU A 115 4.48 21.87 20.41
C LEU A 115 3.89 20.48 20.13
N SER A 116 3.04 19.97 21.03
CA SER A 116 2.38 18.67 20.83
C SER A 116 1.46 18.69 19.61
N LEU A 117 0.66 19.76 19.47
CA LEU A 117 -0.18 20.00 18.29
C LEU A 117 0.64 20.11 17.01
N LEU A 118 1.78 20.81 17.06
CA LEU A 118 2.70 20.93 15.92
C LEU A 118 3.22 19.55 15.49
N VAL A 119 3.71 18.75 16.42
CA VAL A 119 4.23 17.39 16.14
C VAL A 119 3.13 16.50 15.55
N LEU A 120 1.92 16.54 16.12
CA LEU A 120 0.77 15.80 15.58
C LEU A 120 0.40 16.27 14.17
N GLY A 121 0.40 17.58 13.92
CA GLY A 121 0.11 18.16 12.62
C GLY A 121 1.12 17.75 11.55
N VAL A 122 2.41 17.87 11.86
CA VAL A 122 3.50 17.42 10.97
C VAL A 122 3.43 15.92 10.73
N GLY A 123 3.24 15.12 11.79
CA GLY A 123 3.11 13.67 11.69
C GLY A 123 1.93 13.24 10.80
N TYR A 124 0.79 13.93 10.92
CA TYR A 124 -0.38 13.70 10.08
C TYR A 124 -0.09 14.01 8.59
N VAL A 125 0.55 15.15 8.30
CA VAL A 125 0.91 15.55 6.93
C VAL A 125 1.89 14.56 6.30
N VAL A 126 2.93 14.18 7.03
CA VAL A 126 3.94 13.21 6.57
C VAL A 126 3.29 11.85 6.29
N THR A 127 2.52 11.31 7.24
CA THR A 127 1.82 10.04 7.10
C THR A 127 0.91 10.06 5.87
N ARG A 128 0.07 11.09 5.74
CA ARG A 128 -0.87 11.22 4.63
C ARG A 128 -0.15 11.31 3.27
N THR A 129 0.99 12.00 3.22
CA THR A 129 1.80 12.13 2.00
C THR A 129 2.42 10.80 1.59
N ILE A 130 3.04 10.09 2.54
CA ILE A 130 3.69 8.79 2.29
C ILE A 130 2.63 7.75 1.88
N THR A 131 1.55 7.61 2.65
CA THR A 131 0.49 6.63 2.35
C THR A 131 -0.11 6.87 0.96
N LYS A 132 -0.37 8.11 0.58
CA LYS A 132 -0.90 8.43 -0.76
C LYS A 132 0.05 7.98 -1.87
N ARG A 133 1.36 8.15 -1.70
CA ARG A 133 2.37 7.71 -2.70
C ARG A 133 2.45 6.19 -2.79
N ILE A 134 2.44 5.49 -1.65
CA ILE A 134 2.41 4.02 -1.62
C ILE A 134 1.16 3.48 -2.32
N MET A 135 0.00 4.08 -2.09
CA MET A 135 -1.24 3.66 -2.75
C MET A 135 -1.17 3.85 -4.28
N ARG A 136 -0.59 4.95 -4.78
CA ARG A 136 -0.39 5.14 -6.22
C ARG A 136 0.52 4.07 -6.84
N LEU A 137 1.60 3.71 -6.14
CA LEU A 137 2.49 2.63 -6.59
C LEU A 137 1.76 1.30 -6.63
N ARG A 138 0.98 0.97 -5.60
CA ARG A 138 0.14 -0.22 -5.57
C ARG A 138 -0.85 -0.23 -6.74
N ASP A 139 -1.55 0.86 -6.96
CA ASP A 139 -2.58 0.95 -7.99
C ASP A 139 -1.96 0.81 -9.39
N GLY A 140 -0.80 1.45 -9.63
CA GLY A 140 -0.03 1.25 -10.86
C GLY A 140 0.45 -0.18 -11.05
N ALA A 141 0.92 -0.84 -9.99
CA ALA A 141 1.30 -2.24 -10.03
C ALA A 141 0.13 -3.16 -10.39
N VAL A 142 -1.07 -2.87 -9.88
CA VAL A 142 -2.29 -3.62 -10.22
C VAL A 142 -2.67 -3.41 -11.68
N GLU A 143 -2.62 -2.18 -12.19
CA GLU A 143 -2.90 -1.88 -13.61
C GLU A 143 -1.95 -2.65 -14.55
N ILE A 144 -0.65 -2.61 -14.26
CA ILE A 144 0.37 -3.32 -15.02
C ILE A 144 0.16 -4.84 -14.92
N GLY A 145 -0.15 -5.34 -13.71
CA GLY A 145 -0.45 -6.75 -13.47
C GLY A 145 -1.71 -7.26 -14.21
N ASN A 146 -2.67 -6.37 -14.49
CA ASN A 146 -3.86 -6.67 -15.29
C ASN A 146 -3.61 -6.62 -16.81
N GLY A 147 -2.36 -6.39 -17.25
CA GLY A 147 -1.96 -6.37 -18.66
C GLY A 147 -1.92 -4.98 -19.29
N ASN A 148 -2.25 -3.91 -18.55
CA ASN A 148 -2.12 -2.54 -19.04
C ASN A 148 -0.67 -2.04 -18.91
N LEU A 149 0.22 -2.58 -19.74
CA LEU A 149 1.64 -2.25 -19.73
C LEU A 149 1.95 -0.83 -20.22
N SER A 150 0.96 -0.10 -20.74
CA SER A 150 1.08 1.31 -21.14
C SER A 150 0.88 2.27 -19.97
N PHE A 151 0.35 1.79 -18.84
CA PHE A 151 0.18 2.62 -17.65
C PHE A 151 1.55 3.04 -17.10
N ARG A 152 1.68 4.31 -16.71
CA ARG A 152 2.91 4.86 -16.13
C ARG A 152 2.63 5.47 -14.76
N ILE A 153 3.48 5.13 -13.81
CA ILE A 153 3.42 5.68 -12.46
C ILE A 153 4.09 7.05 -12.47
N GLU A 154 3.41 8.06 -11.89
CA GLU A 154 3.87 9.44 -11.86
C GLU A 154 5.17 9.60 -11.06
N GLU A 155 6.18 10.24 -11.65
CA GLU A 155 7.54 10.37 -11.10
C GLU A 155 7.78 11.71 -10.38
N SER A 156 6.80 12.22 -9.64
CA SER A 156 6.87 13.58 -9.07
C SER A 156 7.81 13.75 -7.87
N ALA A 157 8.54 12.70 -7.46
CA ALA A 157 9.37 12.70 -6.27
C ALA A 157 10.86 12.44 -6.57
N ASN A 158 11.74 13.23 -5.97
CA ASN A 158 13.20 13.04 -6.05
C ASN A 158 13.74 12.20 -4.89
N ASP A 159 12.94 11.26 -4.39
CA ASP A 159 13.25 10.38 -3.28
C ASP A 159 13.20 8.90 -3.71
N GLU A 160 13.28 7.99 -2.74
CA GLU A 160 13.21 6.54 -2.95
C GLU A 160 11.89 6.12 -3.60
N MET A 161 10.78 6.84 -3.35
CA MET A 161 9.48 6.51 -3.95
C MET A 161 9.47 6.85 -5.44
N GLY A 162 10.08 7.96 -5.85
CA GLY A 162 10.23 8.30 -7.26
C GLY A 162 11.20 7.38 -7.99
N THR A 163 12.26 6.94 -7.32
CA THR A 163 13.15 5.89 -7.85
C THR A 163 12.39 4.59 -8.10
N LEU A 164 11.57 4.16 -7.13
CA LEU A 164 10.75 2.96 -7.29
C LEU A 164 9.73 3.09 -8.44
N ALA A 165 9.13 4.27 -8.62
CA ALA A 165 8.24 4.53 -9.75
C ALA A 165 8.97 4.37 -11.11
N ARG A 166 10.20 4.89 -11.24
CA ARG A 166 11.03 4.72 -12.44
C ARG A 166 11.34 3.27 -12.73
N GLU A 167 11.76 2.51 -11.73
CA GLU A 167 12.04 1.07 -11.89
C GLU A 167 10.80 0.29 -12.32
N PHE A 168 9.63 0.66 -11.80
CA PHE A 168 8.36 0.04 -12.18
C PHE A 168 7.99 0.35 -13.64
N ASN A 169 8.16 1.61 -14.06
CA ASN A 169 7.95 2.01 -15.45
C ASN A 169 8.91 1.27 -16.40
N LEU A 170 10.18 1.15 -16.03
CA LEU A 170 11.19 0.41 -16.81
C LEU A 170 10.84 -1.09 -16.92
N MET A 171 10.32 -1.69 -15.85
CA MET A 171 9.82 -3.07 -15.90
C MET A 171 8.65 -3.20 -16.88
N SER A 172 7.70 -2.26 -16.88
CA SER A 172 6.60 -2.25 -17.85
C SER A 172 7.10 -2.15 -19.29
N ASP A 173 8.08 -1.28 -19.57
CA ASP A 173 8.68 -1.15 -20.90
C ASP A 173 9.29 -2.48 -21.36
N ARG A 174 10.04 -3.16 -20.49
CA ARG A 174 10.64 -4.47 -20.78
C ARG A 174 9.59 -5.55 -21.05
N LEU A 175 8.49 -5.55 -20.28
CA LEU A 175 7.38 -6.48 -20.52
C LEU A 175 6.70 -6.22 -21.87
N THR A 176 6.52 -4.95 -22.23
CA THR A 176 5.97 -4.58 -23.54
C THR A 176 6.86 -5.08 -24.68
N GLU A 177 8.18 -4.87 -24.55
CA GLU A 177 9.16 -5.35 -25.53
C GLU A 177 9.15 -6.88 -25.64
N GLN A 178 9.15 -7.60 -24.52
CA GLN A 178 9.09 -9.06 -24.50
C GLN A 178 7.80 -9.61 -25.13
N ASN A 179 6.64 -8.99 -24.86
CA ASN A 179 5.38 -9.38 -25.49
C ASN A 179 5.43 -9.17 -27.00
N SER A 180 5.99 -8.05 -27.47
CA SER A 180 6.14 -7.79 -28.91
C SER A 180 7.03 -8.84 -29.58
N GLN A 181 8.15 -9.22 -28.94
CA GLN A 181 9.04 -10.26 -29.45
C GLN A 181 8.36 -11.63 -29.48
N LEU A 182 7.55 -11.95 -28.46
CA LEU A 182 6.78 -13.19 -28.40
C LEU A 182 5.73 -13.25 -29.51
N GLU A 183 5.03 -12.15 -29.76
CA GLU A 183 4.06 -12.05 -30.86
C GLU A 183 4.73 -12.24 -32.23
N GLU A 184 5.89 -11.62 -32.45
CA GLU A 184 6.65 -11.79 -33.69
C GLU A 184 7.13 -13.25 -33.86
N ALA A 185 7.68 -13.85 -32.82
CA ALA A 185 8.12 -15.24 -32.83
C ALA A 185 6.95 -16.21 -33.09
N ASN A 186 5.77 -15.95 -32.52
CA ASN A 186 4.57 -16.73 -32.79
C ASN A 186 4.13 -16.62 -34.26
N ARG A 187 4.14 -15.42 -34.85
CA ARG A 187 3.81 -15.23 -36.27
C ARG A 187 4.79 -15.97 -37.19
N ASP A 188 6.08 -15.90 -36.90
CA ASP A 188 7.10 -16.65 -37.66
C ASP A 188 6.90 -18.18 -37.50
N LEU A 189 6.60 -18.65 -36.29
CA LEU A 189 6.31 -20.06 -36.05
C LEU A 189 5.07 -20.53 -36.82
N GLU A 190 3.98 -19.77 -36.80
CA GLU A 190 2.75 -20.06 -37.55
C GLU A 190 3.02 -20.13 -39.07
N HIS A 191 3.80 -19.18 -39.58
CA HIS A 191 4.23 -19.18 -40.99
C HIS A 191 5.01 -20.46 -41.35
N ARG A 192 6.01 -20.81 -40.53
CA ARG A 192 6.82 -22.03 -40.74
C ARG A 192 5.99 -23.30 -40.63
N VAL A 193 5.03 -23.37 -39.70
CA VAL A 193 4.11 -24.50 -39.56
C VAL A 193 3.26 -24.65 -40.82
N SER A 194 2.73 -23.54 -41.35
CA SER A 194 1.95 -23.54 -42.59
C SER A 194 2.79 -24.03 -43.78
N GLU A 195 3.99 -23.48 -43.99
CA GLU A 195 4.90 -23.93 -45.05
C GLU A 195 5.27 -25.42 -44.95
N ARG A 196 5.57 -25.89 -43.73
CA ARG A 196 5.93 -27.29 -43.49
C ARG A 196 4.75 -28.22 -43.76
N THR A 197 3.54 -27.80 -43.38
CA THR A 197 2.31 -28.55 -43.62
C THR A 197 2.02 -28.66 -45.11
N GLU A 198 2.21 -27.57 -45.87
CA GLU A 198 2.07 -27.59 -47.33
C GLU A 198 3.09 -28.54 -47.99
N LYS A 199 4.36 -28.46 -47.60
CA LYS A 199 5.42 -29.36 -48.11
C LYS A 199 5.13 -30.82 -47.77
N LEU A 200 4.65 -31.11 -46.56
CA LEU A 200 4.24 -32.46 -46.14
C LEU A 200 3.07 -32.99 -46.99
N GLN A 201 2.08 -32.15 -47.26
CA GLN A 201 0.95 -32.52 -48.10
C GLN A 201 1.39 -32.81 -49.53
N GLN A 202 2.25 -31.98 -50.11
CA GLN A 202 2.83 -32.20 -51.45
C GLN A 202 3.63 -33.51 -51.50
N ALA A 203 4.46 -33.79 -50.50
CA ALA A 203 5.23 -35.04 -50.42
C ALA A 203 4.32 -36.27 -50.30
N ASN A 204 3.24 -36.19 -49.52
CA ASN A 204 2.25 -37.27 -49.42
C ASN A 204 1.56 -37.53 -50.76
N VAL A 205 1.17 -36.48 -51.49
CA VAL A 205 0.60 -36.61 -52.85
C VAL A 205 1.60 -37.28 -53.79
N GLN A 206 2.86 -36.85 -53.80
CA GLN A 206 3.90 -37.47 -54.63
C GLN A 206 4.16 -38.93 -54.28
N LEU A 207 4.20 -39.28 -52.99
CA LEU A 207 4.31 -40.66 -52.52
C LEU A 207 3.15 -41.53 -53.01
N MET A 208 1.92 -41.02 -52.93
CA MET A 208 0.72 -41.69 -53.43
C MET A 208 0.81 -41.92 -54.94
N GLU A 209 1.21 -40.92 -55.72
CA GLU A 209 1.40 -41.04 -57.17
C GLU A 209 2.48 -42.06 -57.54
N ALA A 210 3.61 -42.08 -56.83
CA ALA A 210 4.68 -43.04 -57.04
C ALA A 210 4.21 -44.48 -56.73
N GLN A 211 3.46 -44.67 -55.64
CA GLN A 211 2.88 -45.97 -55.30
C GLN A 211 1.88 -46.45 -56.38
N ILE A 212 0.99 -45.57 -56.85
CA ILE A 212 0.05 -45.90 -57.93
C ILE A 212 0.81 -46.34 -59.18
N ARG A 213 1.91 -45.64 -59.52
CA ARG A 213 2.77 -45.99 -60.66
C ARG A 213 3.41 -47.36 -60.50
N LEU A 214 3.95 -47.68 -59.32
CA LEU A 214 4.55 -48.98 -59.02
C LEU A 214 3.55 -50.13 -59.03
N VAL A 215 2.35 -49.94 -58.47
CA VAL A 215 1.28 -50.95 -58.53
C VAL A 215 0.89 -51.21 -59.98
N ARG A 216 0.81 -50.15 -60.79
CA ARG A 216 0.51 -50.25 -62.22
C ARG A 216 1.59 -51.07 -62.94
N THR A 217 2.87 -50.72 -62.82
CA THR A 217 3.95 -51.45 -63.48
C THR A 217 4.08 -52.89 -63.00
N LYS A 218 3.93 -53.17 -61.69
CA LYS A 218 3.96 -54.55 -61.16
C LYS A 218 2.81 -55.40 -61.69
N LYS A 219 1.59 -54.87 -61.73
CA LYS A 219 0.42 -55.58 -62.27
C LYS A 219 0.58 -55.85 -63.78
N PHE A 220 1.04 -54.87 -64.55
CA PHE A 220 1.31 -55.05 -65.98
C PHE A 220 2.48 -56.01 -66.26
N GLY A 221 3.52 -55.98 -65.42
CA GLY A 221 4.66 -56.92 -65.51
C GLY A 221 4.24 -58.37 -65.28
N ALA A 222 3.48 -58.65 -64.22
CA ALA A 222 2.96 -59.99 -63.93
C ALA A 222 1.99 -60.49 -65.02
N LEU A 223 1.15 -59.60 -65.57
CA LEU A 223 0.30 -59.91 -66.73
C LEU A 223 1.14 -60.21 -67.98
N GLY A 224 2.22 -59.45 -68.22
CA GLY A 224 3.14 -59.66 -69.33
C GLY A 224 3.89 -61.00 -69.24
N GLU A 225 4.37 -61.35 -68.04
CA GLU A 225 5.03 -62.64 -67.77
C GLU A 225 4.08 -63.82 -67.98
N SER A 226 2.85 -63.74 -67.45
CA SER A 226 1.81 -64.74 -67.69
C SER A 226 1.43 -64.82 -69.18
N SER A 227 1.38 -63.67 -69.88
CA SER A 227 1.12 -63.62 -71.32
C SER A 227 2.23 -64.26 -72.15
N ALA A 228 3.49 -64.18 -71.71
CA ALA A 228 4.62 -64.87 -72.35
C ALA A 228 4.51 -66.40 -72.22
N GLY A 229 4.08 -66.89 -71.06
CA GLY A 229 3.73 -68.31 -70.85
C GLY A 229 2.58 -68.77 -71.76
N VAL A 230 1.49 -68.00 -71.83
CA VAL A 230 0.37 -68.28 -72.73
C VAL A 230 0.80 -68.26 -74.21
N ALA A 231 1.65 -67.30 -74.61
CA ALA A 231 2.18 -67.23 -75.96
C ALA A 231 3.09 -68.42 -76.30
N HIS A 232 3.87 -68.88 -75.33
CA HIS A 232 4.69 -70.09 -75.45
C HIS A 232 3.79 -71.33 -75.66
N ASP A 233 2.73 -71.47 -74.88
CA ASP A 233 1.81 -72.61 -74.99
C ASP A 233 0.99 -72.58 -76.28
N LEU A 234 0.53 -71.40 -76.72
CA LEU A 234 -0.11 -71.22 -78.02
C LEU A 234 0.82 -71.60 -79.16
N ARG A 235 2.11 -71.22 -79.08
CA ARG A 235 3.11 -71.61 -80.09
C ARG A 235 3.30 -73.13 -80.13
N ASN A 236 3.24 -73.80 -78.98
CA ASN A 236 3.31 -75.26 -78.91
C ASN A 236 2.07 -75.92 -79.53
N LEU A 237 0.86 -75.43 -79.21
CA LEU A 237 -0.39 -75.91 -79.80
C LEU A 237 -0.43 -75.70 -81.31
N LEU A 238 -0.03 -74.51 -81.79
CA LEU A 238 0.05 -74.20 -83.22
C LEU A 238 1.14 -75.03 -83.91
N GLY A 239 2.24 -75.30 -83.23
CA GLY A 239 3.28 -76.21 -83.72
C GLY A 239 2.73 -77.62 -83.94
N ALA A 240 1.95 -78.15 -82.99
CA ALA A 240 1.29 -79.44 -83.12
C ALA A 240 0.28 -79.46 -84.27
N ILE A 241 -0.57 -78.43 -84.40
CA ILE A 241 -1.52 -78.29 -85.51
C ILE A 241 -0.78 -78.21 -86.84
N ARG A 242 0.25 -77.37 -86.95
CA ARG A 242 1.06 -77.21 -88.17
C ARG A 242 1.76 -78.50 -88.55
N ASN A 243 2.32 -79.22 -87.58
CA ASN A 243 2.92 -80.52 -87.83
C ASN A 243 1.88 -81.56 -88.26
N GLY A 244 0.68 -81.54 -87.68
CA GLY A 244 -0.45 -82.36 -88.12
C GLY A 244 -0.90 -82.03 -89.55
N ILE A 245 -1.02 -80.75 -89.90
CA ILE A 245 -1.32 -80.28 -91.27
C ILE A 245 -0.20 -80.69 -92.23
N TYR A 246 1.07 -80.57 -91.82
CA TYR A 246 2.21 -81.02 -92.62
C TYR A 246 2.17 -82.54 -92.86
N PHE A 247 1.85 -83.32 -91.82
CA PHE A 247 1.67 -84.77 -91.91
C PHE A 247 0.53 -85.16 -92.84
N LEU A 248 -0.61 -84.47 -92.73
CA LEU A 248 -1.77 -84.65 -93.60
C LEU A 248 -1.43 -84.28 -95.05
N LYS A 249 -0.73 -83.16 -95.27
CA LYS A 249 -0.28 -82.74 -96.60
C LYS A 249 0.74 -83.72 -97.22
N SER A 250 1.60 -84.34 -96.41
CA SER A 250 2.54 -85.38 -96.87
C SER A 250 1.88 -86.74 -97.17
N ARG A 251 0.63 -86.95 -96.74
CA ARG A 251 -0.15 -88.17 -97.00
C ARG A 251 -1.27 -88.00 -98.03
N LEU A 252 -1.48 -86.79 -98.55
CA LEU A 252 -2.46 -86.53 -99.61
C LEU A 252 -1.77 -86.63 -100.99
N PRO A 253 -2.20 -87.54 -101.89
CA PRO A 253 -1.80 -87.54 -103.28
C PRO A 253 -2.37 -86.30 -104.00
N ASN A 254 -1.67 -85.84 -105.06
CA ASN A 254 -1.98 -84.66 -105.88
C ASN A 254 -3.50 -84.41 -106.12
N PRO A 255 -3.97 -83.15 -106.09
CA PRO A 255 -5.36 -82.84 -106.40
C PRO A 255 -5.67 -83.14 -107.88
N VAL A 256 -6.46 -84.18 -108.09
CA VAL A 256 -7.17 -84.46 -109.34
C VAL A 256 -8.18 -83.34 -109.58
N SER A 257 -8.14 -82.77 -110.77
CA SER A 257 -9.12 -81.83 -111.30
C SER A 257 -10.53 -82.37 -111.19
N CYS A 258 -11.41 -81.72 -110.43
CA CYS A 258 -12.85 -81.83 -110.68
C CYS A 258 -13.57 -80.52 -110.38
N ARG A 259 -13.93 -79.86 -111.48
CA ARG A 259 -14.89 -78.77 -111.61
C ARG A 259 -16.27 -79.29 -111.19
N GLN A 260 -16.97 -78.62 -110.26
CA GLN A 260 -18.40 -78.25 -110.34
C GLN A 260 -18.96 -77.62 -109.04
N SER A 261 -19.49 -76.38 -109.20
CA SER A 261 -20.68 -75.75 -108.54
C SER A 261 -20.74 -75.60 -107.00
N PRO A 262 -21.63 -74.75 -106.40
CA PRO A 262 -22.63 -73.80 -106.93
C PRO A 262 -22.56 -72.36 -106.34
N LYS A 263 -23.49 -71.49 -106.81
CA LYS A 263 -24.04 -70.27 -106.15
C LYS A 263 -24.21 -70.54 -104.64
N TRP A 264 -24.05 -69.62 -103.69
CA TRP A 264 -24.88 -68.44 -103.32
C TRP A 264 -24.10 -67.58 -102.30
N LEU A 265 -24.58 -66.35 -102.07
CA LEU A 265 -24.19 -65.36 -101.06
C LEU A 265 -23.09 -64.36 -101.46
N ASN A 266 -23.45 -63.58 -102.48
CA ASN A 266 -23.17 -62.15 -102.47
C ASN A 266 -24.26 -61.48 -101.61
N THR A 267 -23.86 -60.73 -100.58
CA THR A 267 -24.21 -59.30 -100.43
C THR A 267 -23.52 -58.72 -99.19
N SER A 268 -22.56 -57.86 -99.48
CA SER A 268 -22.17 -56.61 -98.81
C SER A 268 -23.14 -56.03 -97.76
N ARG A 269 -22.59 -55.64 -96.60
CA ARG A 269 -22.44 -54.25 -96.16
C ARG A 269 -21.30 -54.11 -95.18
#